data_AF-U3TVB7-F1
#
_entry.id   AF-U3TVB7-F1
#
_cell.length_a   1.000
_cell.length_b   1.000
_cell.length_c   1.000
_cell.angle_alpha   90.00
_cell.angle_beta   90.00
_cell.angle_gamma   90.00
#
_symmetry.space_group_name_H-M   'P 1'
#
loop_
_entity.id
_entity.type
_entity.pdbx_description
1 polymer ?
#
loop_
_entity_poly.entity_id
_entity_poly.type
_entity_poly.pdbx_seq_one_letter_code
_entity_poly.pdbx_strand_id
1 'polypeptide(L)'
;MQRLTGMVNYVDALRERSHEFMNKLHVILGLLHMKNYAQVEAYILKTANNYQTEIGFLLEKIKSPVIAGFLLSKINRASDCGHSLTISDASYLPDSGNEQQMAAL
;
A
#
# COMPACT_ATOMS: atom_id res chain seq x y z
N MET A 1 -27.57 7.64 6.91
CA MET A 1 -26.49 7.45 7.90
C MET A 1 -25.43 6.44 7.41
N GLN A 2 -25.02 6.48 6.14
CA GLN A 2 -23.93 5.64 5.59
C GLN A 2 -22.83 6.47 4.90
N ARG A 3 -23.20 7.62 4.31
CA ARG A 3 -22.26 8.53 3.65
C ARG A 3 -21.29 9.25 4.60
N LEU A 4 -21.70 9.47 5.85
CA LEU A 4 -20.84 10.09 6.86
C LEU A 4 -19.77 9.10 7.39
N THR A 5 -20.11 7.80 7.45
CA THR A 5 -19.22 6.74 7.92
C THR A 5 -18.06 6.49 6.96
N GLY A 6 -18.29 6.57 5.64
CA GLY A 6 -17.23 6.42 4.64
C GLY A 6 -16.19 7.56 4.69
N MET A 7 -16.64 8.79 4.97
CA MET A 7 -15.77 9.96 5.07
C MET A 7 -14.92 9.93 6.35
N VAL A 8 -15.51 9.49 7.47
CA VAL A 8 -14.79 9.27 8.74
C VAL A 8 -13.73 8.18 8.58
N ASN A 9 -14.08 7.04 7.98
CA ASN A 9 -13.12 5.96 7.71
C ASN A 9 -11.96 6.40 6.81
N TYR A 10 -12.21 7.29 5.84
CA TYR A 10 -11.17 7.84 4.97
C TYR A 10 -10.20 8.75 5.73
N VAL A 11 -10.72 9.61 6.61
CA VAL A 11 -9.90 10.49 7.46
C VAL A 11 -9.07 9.68 8.45
N ASP A 12 -9.64 8.62 9.01
CA ASP A 12 -8.92 7.73 9.93
C ASP A 12 -7.83 6.94 9.21
N ALA A 13 -8.11 6.41 8.01
CA ALA A 13 -7.10 5.77 7.18
C ALA A 13 -5.96 6.74 6.79
N LEU A 14 -6.29 8.00 6.52
CA LEU A 14 -5.30 9.04 6.23
C LEU A 14 -4.45 9.38 7.46
N ARG A 15 -5.05 9.40 8.65
CA ARG A 15 -4.36 9.63 9.92
C ARG A 15 -3.41 8.47 10.24
N GLU A 16 -3.86 7.23 10.07
CA GLU A 16 -3.04 6.04 10.28
C GLU A 16 -1.84 6.02 9.33
N ARG A 17 -2.07 6.36 8.05
CA ARG A 17 -1.01 6.50 7.05
C ARG A 17 -0.01 7.61 7.37
N SER A 18 -0.50 8.75 7.88
CA SER A 18 0.36 9.85 8.30
C SER A 18 1.21 9.46 9.52
N HIS A 19 0.61 8.74 10.47
CA HIS A 19 1.32 8.22 11.63
C HIS A 19 2.40 7.20 11.23
N GLU A 20 2.09 6.29 10.32
CA GLU A 20 3.05 5.32 9.80
C GLU A 20 4.23 6.01 9.07
N PHE A 21 3.96 7.06 8.31
CA PHE A 21 5.00 7.87 7.67
C PHE A 21 5.92 8.54 8.71
N MET A 22 5.34 9.12 9.77
CA MET A 22 6.10 9.70 10.88
C MET A 22 6.94 8.65 11.63
N ASN A 23 6.45 7.43 11.78
CA ASN A 23 7.21 6.33 12.37
C ASN A 23 8.41 5.94 11.51
N LYS A 24 8.24 5.87 10.18
CA LYS A 24 9.35 5.61 9.25
C LYS A 24 10.44 6.68 9.35
N LEU A 25 10.05 7.95 9.44
CA LEU A 25 11.01 9.05 9.66
C LEU A 25 11.73 8.95 11.01
N HIS A 26 11.02 8.60 12.09
CA HIS A 26 11.64 8.38 13.40
C HIS A 26 12.67 7.24 13.38
N VAL A 27 12.38 6.13 12.69
CA VAL A 27 13.34 5.02 12.55
C VAL A 27 14.58 5.47 11.79
N ILE A 28 14.42 6.18 10.67
CA ILE A 28 15.54 6.73 9.89
C ILE A 28 16.39 7.66 10.76
N LEU A 29 15.75 8.58 11.50
CA LEU A 29 16.45 9.52 12.38
C LEU A 29 17.20 8.80 13.51
N GLY A 30 16.60 7.79 14.13
CA GLY A 30 17.23 6.97 15.16
C GLY A 30 18.47 6.24 14.63
N LEU A 31 18.35 5.58 13.48
CA LEU A 31 19.47 4.90 12.82
C LEU A 31 20.60 5.88 12.45
N LEU A 32 20.24 7.10 12.03
CA LEU A 32 21.20 8.15 11.69
C LEU A 32 21.93 8.68 12.93
N HIS A 33 21.25 8.89 14.06
CA HIS A 33 21.88 9.23 15.34
C HIS A 33 22.84 8.15 15.84
N MET A 34 22.51 6.88 15.61
CA MET A 34 23.38 5.75 15.91
C MET A 34 24.54 5.58 14.91
N LYS A 35 24.63 6.45 13.89
CA LYS A 35 25.61 6.38 12.79
C LYS A 35 25.60 5.04 12.04
N ASN A 36 24.44 4.38 12.02
CA ASN A 36 24.28 3.06 11.41
C ASN A 36 23.79 3.19 9.96
N TYR A 37 24.66 3.75 9.11
CA TYR A 37 24.30 4.13 7.75
C TYR A 37 23.89 2.95 6.86
N ALA A 38 24.49 1.77 7.05
CA ALA A 38 24.11 0.56 6.31
C ALA A 38 22.66 0.14 6.58
N GLN A 39 22.20 0.25 7.84
CA GLN A 39 20.80 -0.04 8.16
C GLN A 39 19.85 1.07 7.70
N VAL A 40 20.28 2.34 7.66
CA VAL A 40 19.49 3.42 7.05
C VAL A 40 19.22 3.10 5.58
N GLU A 41 20.26 2.77 4.82
CA GLU A 41 20.16 2.43 3.40
C GLU A 41 19.26 1.22 3.17
N ALA A 42 19.48 0.12 3.91
CA ALA A 42 18.65 -1.07 3.83
C ALA A 42 17.18 -0.79 4.18
N TYR A 43 16.91 0.05 5.19
CA TYR A 43 15.55 0.41 5.60
C TYR A 43 14.84 1.26 4.54
N ILE A 44 15.53 2.23 3.94
CA ILE A 44 15.01 3.05 2.84
C ILE A 44 14.72 2.16 1.62
N LEU A 45 15.67 1.33 1.21
CA LEU A 45 15.51 0.42 0.09
C LEU A 45 14.40 -0.59 0.32
N LYS A 46 14.23 -1.12 1.53
CA LYS A 46 13.11 -2.01 1.88
C LYS A 46 11.78 -1.27 1.82
N THR A 47 11.72 -0.05 2.36
CA THR A 47 10.53 0.80 2.32
C THR A 47 10.14 1.17 0.89
N ALA A 48 11.13 1.38 0.01
CA ALA A 48 10.94 1.67 -1.41
C ALA A 48 10.60 0.40 -2.23
N ASN A 49 11.27 -0.73 -1.99
CA ASN A 49 11.05 -1.99 -2.71
C ASN A 49 9.68 -2.61 -2.41
N ASN A 50 9.24 -2.57 -1.15
CA ASN A 50 7.87 -2.95 -0.81
C ASN A 50 6.84 -2.07 -1.56
N TYR A 51 7.23 -0.87 -1.98
CA TYR A 51 6.41 0.02 -2.80
C TYR A 51 6.50 -0.24 -4.31
N GLN A 52 7.60 -0.78 -4.83
CA GLN A 52 7.88 -0.76 -6.27
C GLN A 52 7.68 -2.12 -6.95
N THR A 53 8.06 -3.22 -6.29
CA THR A 53 7.99 -4.56 -6.90
C THR A 53 6.57 -5.11 -6.90
N GLU A 54 5.85 -5.01 -5.78
CA GLU A 54 4.47 -5.51 -5.71
C GLU A 54 3.48 -4.59 -6.43
N ILE A 55 3.62 -3.27 -6.32
CA ILE A 55 2.71 -2.32 -6.98
C ILE A 55 2.96 -2.29 -8.50
N GLY A 56 4.22 -2.31 -8.94
CA GLY A 56 4.56 -2.34 -10.37
C GLY A 56 4.04 -3.59 -11.05
N PHE A 57 4.28 -4.76 -10.45
CA PHE A 57 3.76 -6.03 -10.92
C PHE A 57 2.22 -6.09 -10.89
N LEU A 58 1.59 -5.58 -9.83
CA LEU A 58 0.14 -5.54 -9.70
C LEU A 58 -0.51 -4.65 -10.77
N LEU A 59 0.01 -3.44 -10.99
CA LEU A 59 -0.49 -2.52 -12.03
C LEU A 59 -0.18 -3.02 -13.45
N GLU A 60 0.87 -3.82 -13.63
CA GLU A 60 1.15 -4.47 -14.90
C GLU A 60 0.09 -5.53 -15.23
N LYS A 61 -0.26 -6.38 -14.27
CA LYS A 61 -1.16 -7.54 -14.46
C LYS A 61 -2.64 -7.21 -14.30
N ILE A 62 -2.98 -6.26 -13.44
CA ILE A 62 -4.35 -5.87 -13.11
C ILE A 62 -4.59 -4.46 -13.66
N LYS A 63 -5.18 -4.38 -14.84
CA LYS A 63 -5.37 -3.10 -15.54
C LYS A 63 -6.49 -2.23 -14.97
N SER A 64 -7.35 -2.78 -14.11
CA SER A 64 -8.36 -2.03 -13.37
C SER A 64 -7.74 -1.36 -12.13
N PRO A 65 -7.66 -0.01 -12.08
CA PRO A 65 -7.22 0.73 -10.90
C PRO A 65 -7.98 0.37 -9.63
N VAL A 66 -9.30 0.14 -9.72
CA VAL A 66 -10.14 -0.15 -8.55
C VAL A 66 -9.75 -1.50 -7.94
N ILE A 67 -9.59 -2.52 -8.78
CA ILE A 67 -9.25 -3.88 -8.33
C ILE A 67 -7.79 -3.94 -7.89
N ALA A 68 -6.87 -3.25 -8.58
CA ALA A 68 -5.48 -3.13 -8.17
C ALA A 68 -5.37 -2.46 -6.79
N GLY A 69 -6.09 -1.35 -6.56
CA GLY A 69 -6.14 -0.67 -5.27
C GLY A 69 -6.70 -1.57 -4.15
N PHE A 70 -7.75 -2.34 -4.45
CA PHE A 70 -8.32 -3.31 -3.52
C PHE A 70 -7.32 -4.43 -3.16
N LEU A 71 -6.67 -5.05 -4.14
CA LEU A 71 -5.70 -6.11 -3.92
C LEU A 71 -4.49 -5.61 -3.12
N LEU A 72 -3.98 -4.41 -3.44
CA LEU A 72 -2.92 -3.76 -2.68
C LEU A 72 -3.32 -3.58 -1.21
N SER A 73 -4.57 -3.19 -0.92
CA SER A 73 -5.06 -3.06 0.45
C SER A 73 -5.05 -4.40 1.21
N LYS A 74 -5.32 -5.52 0.52
CA LYS A 74 -5.31 -6.86 1.12
C LYS A 74 -3.89 -7.37 1.34
N ILE A 75 -2.98 -7.09 0.42
CA ILE A 75 -1.55 -7.44 0.55
C ILE A 75 -0.95 -6.71 1.75
N ASN A 76 -1.18 -5.40 1.86
CA ASN A 76 -0.75 -4.60 3.01
C ASN A 76 -1.37 -5.13 4.31
N ARG A 77 -2.67 -5.41 4.33
CA ARG A 77 -3.34 -5.96 5.51
C ARG A 77 -2.79 -7.31 5.94
N ALA A 78 -2.47 -8.19 4.99
CA ALA A 78 -1.84 -9.47 5.29
C ALA A 78 -0.46 -9.25 5.94
N SER A 79 0.35 -8.35 5.38
CA SER A 79 1.64 -7.97 5.92
C SER A 79 1.54 -7.41 7.34
N ASP A 80 0.55 -6.56 7.61
CA ASP A 80 0.30 -6.00 8.96
C ASP A 80 -0.06 -7.09 9.98
N CYS A 81 -0.71 -8.16 9.52
CA CYS A 81 -1.02 -9.34 10.34
C CYS A 81 0.12 -10.37 10.37
N GLY A 82 1.29 -10.08 9.81
CA GLY A 82 2.45 -10.98 9.76
C GLY A 82 2.31 -12.13 8.74
N HIS A 83 1.37 -12.04 7.82
CA HIS A 83 1.13 -13.02 6.75
C HIS A 83 1.61 -12.46 5.40
N SER A 84 2.05 -13.33 4.50
CA SER A 84 2.39 -12.94 3.13
C SER A 84 1.23 -13.30 2.20
N LEU A 85 0.76 -12.32 1.42
CA LEU A 85 -0.19 -12.51 0.34
C LEU A 85 0.47 -12.10 -0.96
N THR A 86 0.70 -13.05 -1.85
CA THR A 86 1.37 -12.82 -3.14
C THR A 86 0.40 -13.08 -4.29
N ILE A 87 0.59 -12.35 -5.39
CA ILE A 87 -0.13 -12.59 -6.64
C ILE A 87 0.76 -13.43 -7.55
N SER A 88 0.20 -14.54 -8.03
CA SER A 88 0.88 -15.43 -8.98
C SER A 88 1.14 -14.73 -10.31
N ASP A 89 2.29 -15.00 -10.95
CA ASP A 89 2.67 -14.53 -12.29
C ASP A 89 1.64 -14.84 -13.39
N ALA A 90 0.84 -15.89 -13.19
CA ALA A 90 -0.23 -16.30 -14.10
C ALA A 90 -1.50 -15.44 -13.97
N SER A 91 -1.59 -14.59 -12.96
CA SER A 91 -2.75 -13.72 -12.73
C SER A 91 -2.78 -12.61 -13.76
N TYR A 92 -3.93 -12.39 -14.39
CA TYR A 92 -4.12 -11.32 -15.35
C TYR A 92 -5.58 -10.85 -15.33
N LEU A 93 -5.76 -9.53 -15.24
CA LEU A 93 -7.07 -8.91 -15.37
C LEU A 93 -6.97 -7.81 -16.44
N PRO A 94 -7.56 -8.03 -17.64
CA PRO A 94 -7.55 -7.06 -18.71
C PRO A 94 -8.38 -5.82 -18.34
N ASP A 95 -8.15 -4.74 -19.08
CA ASP A 95 -8.94 -3.52 -18.94
C ASP A 95 -10.37 -3.77 -19.44
N SER A 96 -11.28 -4.02 -18.51
CA SER A 96 -12.71 -4.01 -18.78
C SER A 96 -13.18 -2.57 -18.58
N GLY A 97 -13.39 -1.82 -19.66
CA GLY A 97 -13.74 -0.38 -19.65
C GLY A 97 -15.06 0.03 -18.97
N ASN A 98 -15.51 -0.70 -17.94
CA ASN A 98 -16.75 -0.51 -17.18
C ASN A 98 -16.53 0.09 -15.77
N GLU A 99 -15.39 0.72 -15.49
CA GLU A 99 -15.16 1.37 -14.18
C GLU A 99 -16.07 2.60 -13.93
N GLN A 100 -16.82 3.07 -14.94
CA GLN A 100 -17.77 4.17 -14.80
C GLN A 100 -19.03 3.84 -13.96
N GLN A 101 -19.30 2.57 -13.63
CA GLN A 101 -20.57 2.21 -12.97
C GLN A 101 -20.59 2.28 -11.44
N MET A 102 -19.46 2.49 -10.74
CA MET A 102 -19.43 2.40 -9.27
C MET A 102 -19.42 3.76 -8.54
N ALA A 103 -19.40 4.89 -9.26
CA ALA A 103 -19.56 6.22 -8.63
C ALA A 103 -21.02 6.54 -8.24
N ALA A 104 -21.95 5.61 -8.47
CA ALA A 104 -23.38 5.80 -8.29
C ALA A 104 -24.01 4.74 -7.37
N LEU A 105 -23.44 4.50 -6.17
CA LEU A 105 -24.17 3.93 -5.03
C LEU A 105 -23.74 4.64 -3.73
#